data_AF-A0A6G3YU21-F1
#
_entry.id   AF-A0A6G3YU21-F1
#
_cell.length_a   1.000
_cell.length_b   1.000
_cell.length_c   1.000
_cell.angle_alpha   90.00
_cell.angle_beta   90.00
_cell.angle_gamma   90.00
#
_symmetry.space_group_name_H-M   'P 1'
#
loop_
_entity.id
_entity.type
_entity.pdbx_description
1 polymer ?
#
loop_
_entity_poly.entity_id
_entity_poly.type
_entity_poly.pdbx_seq_one_letter_code
_entity_poly.pdbx_strand_id
1 'polypeptide(L)'
;MRSRKARKIDLQAEYPCPCRRNGKLSPISLTEAFGCNRCQQIFVVREDGYLLEQLSTHYPYKRVWYWTGQQWRIDQSVLSNHYLPLATMLFGVGMFVLLLAILQPPTSLGMFLKLLTVAAVALLFLIVFWLSCRR
;
A
#
# COMPACT_ATOMS: atom_id res chain seq x y z
N MET A 1 -11.76 -22.16 1.48
CA MET A 1 -12.13 -20.73 1.63
C MET A 1 -12.99 -20.32 0.44
N ARG A 2 -14.27 -19.96 0.65
CA ARG A 2 -15.18 -19.57 -0.45
C ARG A 2 -14.68 -18.24 -1.02
N SER A 3 -14.05 -18.28 -2.20
CA SER A 3 -13.64 -17.08 -2.93
C SER A 3 -14.89 -16.26 -3.23
N ARG A 4 -15.15 -15.22 -2.42
CA ARG A 4 -16.26 -14.29 -2.66
C ARG A 4 -15.85 -13.48 -3.88
N LYS A 5 -16.37 -13.86 -5.05
CA LYS A 5 -16.12 -13.17 -6.31
C LYS A 5 -16.51 -11.69 -6.15
N ALA A 6 -15.63 -10.80 -6.61
CA ALA A 6 -15.95 -9.37 -6.71
C ALA A 6 -17.19 -9.21 -7.61
N ARG A 7 -18.15 -8.41 -7.16
CA ARG A 7 -19.35 -8.08 -7.93
C ARG A 7 -19.17 -6.72 -8.56
N LYS A 8 -19.61 -6.57 -9.82
CA LYS A 8 -19.58 -5.29 -10.52
C LYS A 8 -20.36 -4.24 -9.73
N ILE A 9 -19.78 -3.06 -9.60
CA ILE A 9 -20.37 -1.92 -8.91
C ILE A 9 -21.35 -1.25 -9.88
N ASP A 10 -22.57 -1.06 -9.44
CA ASP A 10 -23.62 -0.38 -10.19
C ASP A 10 -23.60 1.11 -9.86
N LEU A 11 -23.30 1.95 -10.86
CA LEU A 11 -23.24 3.41 -10.71
C LEU A 11 -24.60 4.04 -10.40
N GLN A 12 -25.70 3.33 -10.53
CA GLN A 12 -27.04 3.83 -10.17
C GLN A 12 -27.48 3.42 -8.77
N ALA A 13 -26.75 2.49 -8.14
CA ALA A 13 -27.12 1.96 -6.83
C ALA A 13 -26.51 2.77 -5.68
N GLU A 14 -27.23 2.83 -4.56
CA GLU A 14 -26.69 3.31 -3.29
C GLU A 14 -25.91 2.20 -2.58
N TYR A 15 -24.71 2.52 -2.10
CA TYR A 15 -23.89 1.60 -1.32
C TYR A 15 -23.62 2.12 0.09
N PRO A 16 -23.41 1.25 1.10
CA PRO A 16 -22.95 1.69 2.41
C PRO A 16 -21.53 2.25 2.31
N CYS A 17 -21.16 3.19 3.17
CA CYS A 17 -19.82 3.76 3.15
C CYS A 17 -18.76 2.79 3.71
N PRO A 18 -17.61 2.60 3.04
CA PRO A 18 -16.51 1.78 3.55
C PRO A 18 -15.85 2.34 4.82
N CYS A 19 -16.00 3.63 5.12
CA CYS A 19 -15.39 4.30 6.28
C CYS A 19 -16.11 4.05 7.63
N ARG A 20 -17.06 3.11 7.70
CA ARG A 20 -17.84 2.71 8.90
C ARG A 20 -18.67 3.81 9.60
N ARG A 21 -18.75 5.04 9.07
CA ARG A 21 -19.50 6.17 9.68
C ARG A 21 -21.02 6.16 9.44
N ASN A 22 -21.66 5.01 9.22
CA ASN A 22 -23.07 4.90 8.79
C ASN A 22 -23.45 5.81 7.60
N GLY A 23 -22.47 6.15 6.77
CA GLY A 23 -22.68 6.93 5.56
C GLY A 23 -23.22 6.08 4.43
N LYS A 24 -23.79 6.74 3.43
CA LYS A 24 -24.14 6.14 2.14
C LYS A 24 -23.34 6.81 1.04
N LEU A 25 -22.92 6.00 0.07
CA LEU A 25 -22.32 6.41 -1.18
C LEU A 25 -23.45 6.70 -2.17
N SER A 26 -23.58 7.96 -2.56
CA SER A 26 -24.50 8.40 -3.61
C SER A 26 -23.71 8.68 -4.88
N PRO A 27 -24.21 8.28 -6.06
CA PRO A 27 -23.52 8.55 -7.31
C PRO A 27 -23.48 10.05 -7.60
N ILE A 28 -22.36 10.50 -8.17
CA ILE A 28 -22.20 11.86 -8.68
C ILE A 28 -22.56 11.81 -10.15
N SER A 29 -23.63 12.51 -10.52
CA SER A 29 -24.13 12.53 -11.90
C SER A 29 -23.02 12.89 -12.89
N LEU A 30 -23.03 12.21 -14.05
CA LEU A 30 -22.06 12.40 -15.14
C LEU A 30 -20.61 12.03 -14.80
N THR A 31 -20.37 11.28 -13.72
CA THR A 31 -19.04 10.77 -13.37
C THR A 31 -19.12 9.33 -12.89
N GLU A 32 -18.04 8.57 -13.06
CA GLU A 32 -17.89 7.23 -12.49
C GLU A 32 -17.45 7.31 -11.02
N ALA A 33 -18.06 8.22 -10.26
CA ALA A 33 -17.68 8.53 -8.89
C ALA A 33 -18.87 8.56 -7.93
N PHE A 34 -18.60 8.21 -6.69
CA PHE A 34 -19.51 8.24 -5.56
C PHE A 34 -19.04 9.23 -4.51
N GLY A 35 -19.98 10.03 -3.98
CA GLY A 35 -19.78 10.87 -2.81
C GLY A 35 -20.35 10.21 -1.55
N CYS A 36 -19.60 10.21 -0.45
CA CYS A 36 -20.17 9.85 0.86
C CYS A 36 -20.86 11.06 1.51
N ASN A 37 -22.16 10.93 1.84
CA ASN A 37 -22.95 11.98 2.50
C ASN A 37 -22.44 12.40 3.90
N ARG A 38 -21.76 11.52 4.63
CA ARG A 38 -21.23 11.77 5.99
C ARG A 38 -19.75 12.09 6.02
N CYS A 39 -19.00 11.51 5.09
CA CYS A 39 -17.54 11.52 5.09
C CYS A 39 -16.99 12.64 4.20
N GLN A 40 -17.80 13.14 3.26
CA GLN A 40 -17.40 14.12 2.25
C GLN A 40 -16.18 13.68 1.44
N GLN A 41 -15.98 12.36 1.31
CA GLN A 41 -14.92 11.79 0.49
C GLN A 41 -15.50 11.28 -0.82
N ILE A 42 -14.72 11.44 -1.87
CA ILE A 42 -15.05 11.00 -3.23
C ILE A 42 -14.36 9.67 -3.46
N PHE A 43 -15.12 8.73 -3.99
CA PHE A 43 -14.65 7.40 -4.38
C PHE A 43 -14.90 7.24 -5.87
N VAL A 44 -13.90 6.82 -6.62
CA VAL A 44 -13.99 6.62 -8.07
C VAL A 44 -14.03 5.13 -8.34
N VAL A 45 -14.93 4.70 -9.21
CA VAL A 45 -14.93 3.33 -9.72
C VAL A 45 -13.84 3.24 -10.78
N ARG A 46 -12.97 2.23 -10.69
CA ARG A 46 -11.96 1.97 -11.70
C ARG A 46 -12.63 1.51 -13.00
N GLU A 47 -11.97 1.70 -14.14
CA GLU A 47 -12.44 1.28 -15.48
C GLU A 47 -12.89 -0.19 -15.56
N ASP A 48 -12.37 -1.07 -14.70
CA ASP A 48 -12.79 -2.47 -14.62
C ASP A 48 -14.23 -2.64 -14.07
N GLY A 49 -14.77 -1.64 -13.37
CA GLY A 49 -16.09 -1.66 -12.76
C GLY A 49 -16.21 -2.53 -11.51
N TYR A 50 -15.10 -3.07 -10.99
CA TYR A 50 -15.11 -3.97 -9.82
C TYR A 50 -14.46 -3.33 -8.59
N LEU A 51 -13.59 -2.35 -8.81
CA LEU A 51 -12.81 -1.71 -7.77
C LEU A 51 -13.27 -0.28 -7.53
N LEU A 52 -13.39 0.06 -6.26
CA LEU A 52 -13.66 1.40 -5.77
C LEU A 52 -12.37 1.97 -5.20
N GLU A 53 -11.86 3.05 -5.79
CA GLU A 53 -10.67 3.76 -5.33
C GLU A 53 -11.05 5.04 -4.58
N GLN A 54 -10.40 5.31 -3.46
CA GLN A 54 -10.57 6.59 -2.78
C GLN A 54 -9.75 7.68 -3.47
N LEU A 55 -10.41 8.79 -3.84
CA LEU A 55 -9.75 10.01 -4.29
C LEU A 55 -9.20 10.75 -3.05
N SER A 56 -8.01 10.36 -2.60
CA SER A 56 -7.28 11.05 -1.53
C SER A 56 -6.37 12.12 -2.12
N THR A 57 -6.36 13.32 -1.53
CA THR A 57 -5.39 14.38 -1.86
C THR A 57 -3.96 14.02 -1.44
N HIS A 58 -3.81 13.09 -0.50
CA HIS A 58 -2.50 12.61 -0.03
C HIS A 58 -2.10 11.32 -0.77
N TYR A 59 -1.26 11.48 -1.79
CA TYR A 59 -0.45 10.41 -2.39
C TYR A 59 0.57 9.94 -1.34
N PRO A 60 0.91 8.63 -1.15
CA PRO A 60 0.86 7.49 -2.06
C PRO A 60 -0.06 6.31 -1.61
N TYR A 61 -0.91 6.50 -0.60
CA TYR A 61 -1.72 5.40 -0.03
C TYR A 61 -3.17 5.44 -0.51
N LYS A 62 -3.38 5.21 -1.81
CA LYS A 62 -4.73 5.01 -2.35
C LYS A 62 -5.28 3.68 -1.84
N ARG A 63 -6.35 3.73 -1.05
CA ARG A 63 -7.08 2.53 -0.62
C ARG A 63 -8.06 2.15 -1.71
N VAL A 64 -8.12 0.85 -1.98
CA VAL A 64 -9.00 0.26 -2.98
C VAL A 64 -9.88 -0.78 -2.28
N TRP A 65 -11.15 -0.82 -2.65
CA TRP A 65 -12.10 -1.80 -2.14
C TRP A 65 -12.81 -2.51 -3.29
N TYR A 66 -13.21 -3.76 -3.05
CA TYR A 66 -14.12 -4.48 -3.92
C TYR A 66 -15.43 -4.77 -3.19
N TRP A 67 -16.52 -4.80 -3.95
CA TRP A 67 -17.84 -5.11 -3.41
C TRP A 67 -18.09 -6.62 -3.43
N THR A 68 -18.44 -7.21 -2.28
CA THR A 68 -18.78 -8.65 -2.21
C THR A 68 -20.27 -8.95 -2.32
N GLY A 69 -21.11 -7.95 -2.64
CA GLY A 69 -22.58 -8.08 -2.62
C GLY A 69 -23.24 -7.70 -1.30
N GLN A 70 -22.49 -7.64 -0.19
CA GLN A 70 -23.01 -7.29 1.15
C GLN A 70 -22.14 -6.27 1.87
N GLN A 71 -20.82 -6.32 1.65
CA GLN A 71 -19.87 -5.48 2.36
C GLN A 71 -18.69 -5.15 1.46
N TRP A 72 -18.02 -4.04 1.78
CA TRP A 72 -16.74 -3.66 1.18
C TRP A 72 -15.61 -4.48 1.78
N ARG A 73 -14.69 -4.94 0.94
CA ARG A 73 -13.43 -5.53 1.38
C ARG A 73 -12.27 -4.79 0.74
N ILE A 74 -11.19 -4.65 1.50
CA ILE A 74 -9.99 -3.94 1.04
C ILE A 74 -9.24 -4.86 0.06
N ASP A 75 -8.88 -4.30 -1.09
CA ASP A 75 -7.89 -4.90 -1.99
C ASP A 75 -6.50 -4.36 -1.62
N GLN A 76 -5.67 -5.22 -1.06
CA GLN A 76 -4.31 -4.88 -0.62
C GLN A 76 -3.28 -5.00 -1.75
N SER A 77 -3.67 -5.49 -2.93
CA SER A 77 -2.76 -5.68 -4.07
C SER A 77 -2.10 -4.36 -4.52
N VAL A 78 -2.87 -3.28 -4.54
CA VAL A 78 -2.40 -1.94 -4.92
C VAL A 78 -1.45 -1.35 -3.86
N LEU A 79 -1.68 -1.67 -2.58
CA LEU A 79 -0.79 -1.26 -1.50
C LEU A 79 0.55 -1.98 -1.61
N SER A 80 0.52 -3.30 -1.87
CA SER A 80 1.72 -4.14 -2.02
C SER A 80 2.67 -3.64 -3.11
N ASN A 81 2.12 -3.14 -4.23
CA ASN A 81 2.91 -2.78 -5.40
C ASN A 81 3.88 -1.59 -5.18
N HIS A 82 3.66 -0.73 -4.19
CA HIS A 82 4.58 0.37 -3.85
C HIS A 82 5.60 0.01 -2.76
N TYR A 83 5.32 -0.99 -1.92
CA TYR A 83 6.27 -1.46 -0.91
C TYR A 83 7.35 -2.37 -1.50
N LEU A 84 6.98 -3.19 -2.48
CA LEU A 84 7.92 -4.08 -3.17
C LEU A 84 9.11 -3.37 -3.81
N PRO A 85 8.96 -2.30 -4.63
CA PRO A 85 10.09 -1.62 -5.26
C PRO A 85 11.00 -0.92 -4.24
N LEU A 86 10.43 -0.36 -3.18
CA LEU A 86 11.20 0.31 -2.14
C LEU A 86 12.00 -0.70 -1.30
N ALA A 87 11.39 -1.83 -0.94
CA ALA A 87 12.06 -2.91 -0.24
C ALA A 87 13.17 -3.55 -1.10
N THR A 88 12.92 -3.77 -2.40
CA THR A 88 13.95 -4.30 -3.31
C THR A 88 15.10 -3.32 -3.52
N MET A 89 14.83 -2.01 -3.60
CA MET A 89 15.88 -1.00 -3.73
C MET A 89 16.77 -0.96 -2.48
N LEU A 90 16.17 -0.94 -1.28
CA LEU A 90 16.90 -1.02 -0.01
C LEU A 90 17.72 -2.32 0.10
N PHE A 91 17.17 -3.44 -0.36
CA PHE A 91 17.88 -4.71 -0.40
C PHE A 91 19.10 -4.68 -1.32
N GLY A 92 18.95 -4.12 -2.51
CA GLY A 92 20.03 -3.94 -3.49
C GLY A 92 21.15 -3.04 -2.97
N VAL A 93 20.80 -1.90 -2.36
CA VAL A 93 21.80 -0.97 -1.79
C VAL A 93 22.54 -1.62 -0.62
N GLY A 94 21.85 -2.32 0.27
CA GLY A 94 22.48 -3.04 1.38
C GLY A 94 23.46 -4.10 0.90
N MET A 95 23.07 -4.89 -0.11
CA MET A 95 23.93 -5.94 -0.69
C MET A 95 25.17 -5.33 -1.37
N PHE A 96 25.01 -4.22 -2.09
CA PHE A 96 26.11 -3.52 -2.74
C PHE A 96 27.12 -2.95 -1.73
N VAL A 97 26.65 -2.34 -0.65
CA VAL A 97 27.52 -1.85 0.44
C VAL A 97 28.26 -3.00 1.11
N LEU A 98 27.58 -4.13 1.34
CA LEU A 98 28.20 -5.33 1.92
C LEU A 98 29.30 -5.90 1.00
N LEU A 99 29.05 -5.94 -0.32
CA LEU A 99 30.00 -6.42 -1.31
C LEU A 99 31.27 -5.55 -1.34
N LEU A 100 31.10 -4.22 -1.34
CA LEU A 100 32.21 -3.27 -1.29
C LEU A 100 33.02 -3.41 0.01
N ALA A 101 32.34 -3.62 1.14
CA ALA A 101 33.00 -3.85 2.42
C ALA A 101 33.83 -5.16 2.42
N ILE A 102 33.38 -6.21 1.74
CA ILE A 102 34.13 -7.47 1.62
C ILE A 102 35.33 -7.32 0.68
N LEU A 103 35.19 -6.59 -0.44
CA LEU A 103 36.26 -6.42 -1.44
C LEU A 103 37.44 -5.57 -0.95
N GLN A 104 37.26 -4.69 0.04
CA GLN A 104 38.35 -3.87 0.56
C GLN A 104 39.40 -4.70 1.32
N PRO A 105 40.72 -4.50 1.10
CA PRO A 105 41.76 -5.26 1.78
C PRO A 105 41.74 -5.02 3.29
N PRO A 106 41.97 -6.06 4.12
CA PRO A 106 41.86 -5.96 5.57
C PRO A 106 43.02 -5.11 6.12
N THR A 107 42.69 -3.92 6.62
CA THR A 107 43.53 -3.09 7.47
C THR A 107 42.92 -3.07 8.88
N SER A 108 43.74 -2.95 9.93
CA SER A 108 43.29 -3.03 11.33
C SER A 108 42.17 -2.04 11.68
N LEU A 109 42.21 -0.84 11.07
CA LEU A 109 41.19 0.20 11.20
C LEU A 109 39.97 -0.03 10.28
N GLY A 110 40.19 -0.67 9.13
CA GLY A 110 39.14 -1.05 8.19
C GLY A 110 38.18 -2.12 8.73
N MET A 111 38.64 -2.99 9.63
CA MET A 111 37.78 -4.03 10.26
C MET A 111 36.65 -3.42 11.09
N PHE A 112 36.93 -2.37 11.87
CA PHE A 112 35.90 -1.68 12.67
C PHE A 112 34.89 -0.94 11.79
N LEU A 113 35.37 -0.28 10.74
CA LEU A 113 34.50 0.42 9.77
C LEU A 113 33.62 -0.56 8.98
N LYS A 114 34.12 -1.75 8.65
CA LYS A 114 33.33 -2.84 8.07
C LYS A 114 32.25 -3.34 9.03
N LEU A 115 32.59 -3.55 10.30
CA LEU A 115 31.61 -3.99 11.30
C LEU A 115 30.51 -2.94 11.51
N LEU A 116 30.89 -1.66 11.56
CA LEU A 116 29.95 -0.53 11.66
C LEU A 116 29.01 -0.42 10.46
N THR A 117 29.52 -0.60 9.24
CA THR A 117 28.70 -0.56 8.02
C THR A 117 27.73 -1.74 7.95
N VAL A 118 28.17 -2.96 8.28
CA VAL A 118 27.29 -4.14 8.38
C VAL A 118 26.20 -3.92 9.43
N ALA A 119 26.56 -3.43 10.61
CA ALA A 119 25.61 -3.17 11.70
C ALA A 119 24.58 -2.09 11.32
N ALA A 120 25.02 -1.00 10.68
CA ALA A 120 24.13 0.07 10.23
C ALA A 120 23.12 -0.41 9.17
N VAL A 121 23.59 -1.22 8.21
CA VAL A 121 22.72 -1.83 7.18
C VAL A 121 21.72 -2.79 7.82
N ALA A 122 22.15 -3.66 8.74
CA ALA A 122 21.27 -4.57 9.46
C ALA A 122 20.19 -3.82 10.28
N LEU A 123 20.57 -2.72 10.93
CA LEU A 123 19.65 -1.89 11.72
C LEU A 123 18.63 -1.19 10.82
N LEU A 124 19.02 -0.73 9.63
CA LEU A 124 18.11 -0.21 8.62
C LEU A 124 17.07 -1.24 8.18
N PHE A 125 17.48 -2.49 7.91
CA PHE A 125 16.53 -3.57 7.58
C PHE A 125 15.56 -3.85 8.72
N LEU A 126 16.04 -3.87 9.96
CA LEU A 126 15.19 -4.09 11.13
C LEU A 126 14.15 -2.97 11.31
N ILE A 127 14.54 -1.70 11.10
CA ILE A 127 13.60 -0.57 11.16
C ILE A 127 12.54 -0.69 10.07
N VAL A 128 12.91 -1.02 8.84
CA VAL A 128 11.98 -1.17 7.72
C VAL A 128 11.02 -2.34 7.97
N PHE A 129 11.54 -3.47 8.46
CA PHE A 129 10.75 -4.63 8.83
C PHE A 129 9.78 -4.30 9.98
N TRP A 130 10.25 -3.61 11.01
CA TRP A 130 9.43 -3.19 12.13
C TRP A 130 8.33 -2.20 11.73
N LEU A 131 8.65 -1.22 10.89
CA LEU A 131 7.66 -0.28 10.33
C LEU A 131 6.62 -0.99 9.46
N SER A 132 7.03 -2.07 8.78
CA SER A 132 6.12 -2.91 7.99
C SER A 132 5.24 -3.79 8.86
N CYS A 133 5.75 -4.34 9.97
CA CYS A 133 4.98 -5.13 10.94
C CYS A 133 4.08 -4.29 11.85
N ARG A 134 4.33 -2.99 11.98
CA ARG A 134 3.54 -2.07 12.82
C ARG A 134 2.26 -1.55 12.14
N ARG A 135 2.05 -1.81 10.84
CA ARG A 135 0.82 -1.45 10.11
C ARG A 135 -0.13 -2.63 9.97
#